data_AF-A9GBD1-F1
#
_entry.id   AF-A9GBD1-F1
#
_cell.length_a   1.000
_cell.length_b   1.000
_cell.length_c   1.000
_cell.angle_alpha   90.00
_cell.angle_beta   90.00
_cell.angle_gamma   90.00
#
_symmetry.space_group_name_H-M   'P 1'
#
loop_
_entity.id
_entity.type
_entity.pdbx_description
1 polymer ?
#
loop_
_entity_poly.entity_id
_entity_poly.type
_entity_poly.pdbx_seq_one_letter_code
_entity_poly.pdbx_strand_id
1 'polypeptide(L)'
;MSSPDFKKRVLTADDLSLIASEIPALAELRGVHPWNRDKLWADVLDALIEARTKTERAAAQQALGAIQALDAIDQLFVRHDR
;
A
#
# COMPACT_ATOMS: atom_id res chain seq x y z
N MET A 1 -13.31 14.21 24.56
CA MET A 1 -12.47 13.09 24.07
C MET A 1 -11.19 13.69 23.53
N SER A 2 -10.04 13.48 24.17
CA SER A 2 -8.76 13.91 23.62
C SER A 2 -8.48 13.11 22.35
N SER A 3 -8.30 13.80 21.22
CA SER A 3 -7.81 13.14 20.00
C SER A 3 -6.49 12.46 20.30
N PRO A 4 -6.24 11.24 19.80
CA PRO A 4 -4.96 10.58 19.99
C PRO A 4 -3.82 11.48 19.50
N ASP A 5 -2.74 11.60 20.28
CA ASP A 5 -1.54 12.29 19.84
C ASP A 5 -0.78 11.38 18.85
N PHE A 6 -1.27 11.37 17.61
CA PHE A 6 -0.75 10.57 16.52
C PHE A 6 0.72 10.88 16.18
N LYS A 7 1.26 12.01 16.66
CA LYS A 7 2.65 12.44 16.43
C LYS A 7 3.71 11.51 17.03
N LYS A 8 3.31 10.55 17.88
CA LYS A 8 4.23 9.62 18.55
C LYS A 8 4.46 8.28 17.86
N ARG A 9 3.66 7.91 16.85
CA ARG A 9 3.86 6.65 16.11
C ARG A 9 4.47 6.95 14.77
N VAL A 10 5.79 6.84 14.74
CA VAL A 10 6.61 7.02 13.56
C VAL A 10 6.82 5.63 12.95
N LEU A 11 6.08 5.34 11.88
CA LEU A 11 6.27 4.13 11.09
C LEU A 11 7.51 4.28 10.20
N THR A 12 8.07 3.16 9.78
CA THR A 12 9.18 3.06 8.82
C THR A 12 8.73 2.43 7.51
N ALA A 13 9.58 2.47 6.49
CA ALA A 13 9.33 1.75 5.24
C ALA A 13 9.25 0.22 5.43
N ASP A 14 9.95 -0.31 6.42
CA ASP A 14 9.88 -1.74 6.78
C ASP A 14 8.52 -2.09 7.41
N ASP A 15 7.96 -1.20 8.24
CA ASP A 15 6.61 -1.37 8.79
C ASP A 15 5.56 -1.33 7.67
N LEU A 16 5.70 -0.47 6.68
CA LEU A 16 4.82 -0.46 5.50
C LEU A 16 4.95 -1.73 4.69
N SER A 17 6.16 -2.25 4.50
CA SER A 17 6.39 -3.54 3.84
C SER A 17 5.65 -4.66 4.57
N LEU A 18 5.76 -4.71 5.90
CA LEU A 18 5.10 -5.70 6.74
C LEU A 18 3.58 -5.60 6.69
N ILE A 19 3.01 -4.40 6.75
CA ILE A 19 1.56 -4.21 6.64
C ILE A 19 1.09 -4.65 5.26
N ALA A 20 1.82 -4.29 4.20
CA ALA A 20 1.46 -4.62 2.83
C ALA A 20 1.56 -6.13 2.53
N SER A 21 2.50 -6.85 3.14
CA SER A 21 2.61 -8.31 2.99
C SER A 21 1.43 -9.07 3.58
N GLU A 22 0.75 -8.49 4.59
CA GLU A 22 -0.45 -9.07 5.20
C GLU A 22 -1.73 -8.76 4.42
N ILE A 23 -1.66 -7.98 3.33
CA ILE A 23 -2.80 -7.66 2.48
C ILE A 23 -2.76 -8.61 1.26
N PRO A 24 -3.67 -9.59 1.13
CA PRO A 24 -3.62 -10.57 0.05
C PRO A 24 -3.65 -9.97 -1.36
N ALA A 25 -4.27 -8.79 -1.51
CA ALA A 25 -4.34 -8.08 -2.79
C ALA A 25 -3.00 -7.43 -3.20
N LEU A 26 -2.04 -7.32 -2.27
CA LEU A 26 -0.75 -6.67 -2.49
C LEU A 26 0.44 -7.61 -2.29
N ALA A 27 0.31 -8.66 -1.47
CA ALA A 27 1.41 -9.46 -0.94
C ALA A 27 2.46 -9.93 -1.97
N GLU A 28 2.04 -10.26 -3.19
CA GLU A 28 2.90 -10.78 -4.25
C GLU A 28 3.44 -9.70 -5.22
N LEU A 29 3.13 -8.42 -4.97
CA LEU A 29 3.53 -7.31 -5.84
C LEU A 29 4.97 -6.86 -5.54
N ARG A 30 5.70 -6.45 -6.58
CA ARG A 30 7.14 -6.15 -6.54
C ARG A 30 7.52 -4.98 -5.63
N GLY A 31 6.56 -4.15 -5.26
CA GLY A 31 6.76 -2.99 -4.39
C GLY A 31 6.48 -3.25 -2.90
N VAL A 32 6.09 -4.47 -2.51
CA VAL A 32 5.84 -4.82 -1.10
C VAL A 32 7.13 -5.05 -0.32
N HIS A 33 8.10 -5.79 -0.88
CA HIS A 33 9.36 -6.04 -0.20
C HIS A 33 10.57 -5.98 -1.17
N PRO A 34 11.47 -4.98 -1.01
CA PRO A 34 11.38 -3.85 -0.08
C PRO A 34 10.27 -2.87 -0.48
N TRP A 35 9.76 -2.08 0.50
CA TRP A 35 8.75 -1.05 0.22
C TRP A 35 9.20 -0.12 -0.90
N ASN A 36 8.46 -0.14 -1.99
CA ASN A 36 8.68 0.72 -3.14
C ASN A 36 7.32 1.11 -3.72
N ARG A 37 6.87 2.29 -3.31
CA ARG A 37 5.59 2.88 -3.71
C ARG A 37 5.40 2.90 -5.23
N ASP A 38 6.41 3.33 -5.99
CA ASP A 38 6.30 3.50 -7.43
C ASP A 38 6.16 2.15 -8.15
N LYS A 39 6.92 1.13 -7.73
CA LYS A 39 6.78 -0.23 -8.25
C LYS A 39 5.43 -0.85 -7.89
N LEU A 40 4.96 -0.62 -6.67
CA LEU A 40 3.66 -1.11 -6.22
C LEU A 40 2.53 -0.48 -7.05
N TRP A 41 2.59 0.84 -7.29
CA TRP A 41 1.64 1.54 -8.15
C TRP A 41 1.68 1.04 -9.59
N ALA A 42 2.87 0.81 -10.15
CA ALA A 42 3.02 0.26 -11.49
C ALA A 42 2.33 -1.11 -11.61
N ASP A 43 2.59 -2.03 -10.68
CA ASP A 43 1.97 -3.36 -10.69
C ASP A 43 0.44 -3.31 -10.56
N VAL A 44 -0.09 -2.41 -9.71
CA VAL A 44 -1.54 -2.22 -9.56
C VAL A 44 -2.17 -1.66 -10.85
N LEU A 45 -1.50 -0.70 -11.50
CA LEU A 45 -1.98 -0.13 -12.77
C LEU A 45 -1.94 -1.15 -13.89
N ASP A 46 -0.87 -1.95 -13.99
CA ASP A 46 -0.76 -3.05 -14.94
C ASP A 46 -1.90 -4.05 -14.73
N ALA A 47 -2.19 -4.45 -13.49
CA ALA A 47 -3.30 -5.35 -13.17
C ALA A 47 -4.67 -4.77 -13.58
N LEU A 48 -4.89 -3.46 -13.42
CA LEU A 48 -6.11 -2.78 -13.87
C LEU A 48 -6.25 -2.76 -15.39
N ILE A 49 -5.16 -2.53 -16.12
CA ILE A 49 -5.12 -2.49 -17.59
C ILE A 49 -5.31 -3.90 -18.18
N GLU A 50 -4.72 -4.91 -17.55
CA GLU A 50 -4.71 -6.29 -18.03
C GLU A 50 -6.01 -7.04 -17.72
N ALA A 51 -6.75 -6.66 -16.67
CA ALA A 51 -7.97 -7.34 -16.26
C ALA A 51 -9.01 -7.49 -17.41
N ARG A 52 -9.35 -8.74 -17.73
CA ARG A 52 -10.35 -9.13 -18.74
C ARG A 52 -11.62 -9.66 -18.10
N THR A 53 -11.52 -10.30 -16.94
CA THR A 53 -12.66 -10.89 -16.22
C THR A 53 -13.20 -9.99 -15.11
N LYS A 54 -14.42 -10.26 -14.65
CA LYS A 54 -15.01 -9.54 -13.49
C LYS A 54 -14.19 -9.79 -12.23
N THR A 55 -13.69 -11.01 -12.04
CA THR A 55 -12.89 -11.40 -10.88
C THR A 55 -11.55 -10.68 -10.87
N GLU A 56 -10.84 -10.62 -12.01
CA GLU A 56 -9.60 -9.85 -12.14
C GLU A 56 -9.82 -8.36 -11.85
N ARG A 57 -10.89 -7.76 -12.39
CA ARG A 57 -11.21 -6.36 -12.11
C ARG A 57 -11.48 -6.12 -10.62
N ALA A 58 -12.18 -7.04 -9.96
CA ALA A 58 -12.44 -6.92 -8.52
C ALA A 58 -11.15 -7.03 -7.70
N ALA A 59 -10.25 -7.96 -8.05
CA ALA A 59 -8.95 -8.10 -7.40
C ALA A 59 -8.08 -6.85 -7.59
N ALA A 60 -7.99 -6.33 -8.82
CA ALA A 60 -7.25 -5.11 -9.12
C ALA A 60 -7.83 -3.87 -8.41
N GLN A 61 -9.17 -3.77 -8.29
CA GLN A 61 -9.82 -2.72 -7.49
C GLN A 61 -9.53 -2.84 -5.99
N GLN A 62 -9.47 -4.06 -5.45
CA GLN A 62 -9.06 -4.26 -4.06
C GLN A 62 -7.61 -3.84 -3.83
N ALA A 63 -6.71 -4.18 -4.75
CA ALA A 63 -5.32 -3.74 -4.71
C ALA A 63 -5.21 -2.20 -4.78
N LEU A 64 -6.00 -1.55 -5.65
CA LEU A 64 -6.07 -0.08 -5.75
C LEU A 64 -6.54 0.57 -4.44
N GLY A 65 -7.59 0.04 -3.82
CA GLY A 65 -8.07 0.56 -2.53
C GLY A 65 -7.03 0.38 -1.42
N ALA A 66 -6.33 -0.75 -1.41
CA ALA A 66 -5.30 -1.04 -0.42
C ALA A 66 -4.09 -0.11 -0.56
N ILE A 67 -3.59 0.12 -1.79
CA ILE A 67 -2.45 1.02 -2.00
C ILE A 67 -2.80 2.48 -1.67
N GLN A 68 -4.03 2.93 -1.95
CA GLN A 68 -4.49 4.27 -1.55
C GLN A 68 -4.53 4.45 -0.03
N ALA A 69 -4.93 3.42 0.72
CA ALA A 69 -4.90 3.44 2.17
C ALA A 69 -3.46 3.48 2.72
N LEU A 70 -2.55 2.69 2.12
CA LEU A 70 -1.13 2.70 2.50
C LEU A 70 -0.45 4.03 2.16
N ASP A 71 -0.79 4.67 1.04
CA ASP A 71 -0.31 6.01 0.70
C ASP A 71 -0.71 7.05 1.75
N ALA A 72 -1.94 6.97 2.27
CA ALA A 72 -2.38 7.85 3.35
C ALA A 72 -1.61 7.56 4.65
N ILE A 73 -1.28 6.29 4.93
CA ILE A 73 -0.47 5.91 6.10
C ILE A 73 0.96 6.44 5.95
N ASP A 74 1.57 6.26 4.78
CA ASP A 74 2.93 6.73 4.47
C ASP A 74 3.03 8.25 4.71
N GLN A 75 2.13 9.02 4.11
CA GLN A 75 2.13 10.49 4.21
C GLN A 75 1.91 11.02 5.64
N LEU A 76 1.13 10.32 6.46
CA LEU A 76 0.73 10.81 7.78
C LEU A 76 1.61 10.30 8.92
N PHE A 77 2.22 9.12 8.76
CA PHE A 77 2.83 8.40 9.88
C PHE A 77 4.26 7.93 9.61
N VAL A 78 4.73 7.89 8.37
CA VAL A 78 6.10 7.41 8.08
C VAL A 78 7.12 8.52 8.20
N ARG A 79 8.26 8.20 8.83
CA ARG A 79 9.41 9.11 8.84
C ARG A 79 10.08 9.12 7.48
N HIS A 80 10.01 10.25 6.81
CA HIS A 80 10.94 10.53 5.73
C HIS A 80 12.13 11.28 6.34
N ASP A 81 13.23 10.58 6.55
CA ASP A 81 14.51 11.25 6.80
C ASP A 81 14.85 12.04 5.52
N ARG A 82 14.56 13.34 5.56
CA ARG A 82 15.00 14.30 4.55
C ARG A 82 16.44 14.70 4.80
#